data_AF-F6H9K3-F1
#
_entry.id   AF-F6H9K3-F1
#
_cell.length_a   1.000
_cell.length_b   1.000
_cell.length_c   1.000
_cell.angle_alpha   90.00
_cell.angle_beta   90.00
_cell.angle_gamma   90.00
#
_symmetry.space_group_name_H-M   'P 1'
#
loop_
_entity.id
_entity.type
_entity.pdbx_description
1 polymer ?
#
loop_
_entity_poly.entity_id
_entity_poly.type
_entity_poly.pdbx_seq_one_letter_code
_entity_poly.pdbx_strand_id
1 'polypeptide(L)'
;MRNLTVGEHADAKPQVVTLGEVEKGARLVDVLRNTTHNGFPVVDEGLEPPVGLVIGATELHGIVLRAHLVKVLKKKWFLPERRRTEWEVTEKFTQLNH
;
A
#
# COMPACT_ATOMS: atom_id res chain seq x y z
N MET A 1 3.57 20.96 22.98
CA MET A 1 4.71 20.45 22.18
C MET A 1 5.41 21.66 21.57
N ARG A 2 6.65 21.98 21.98
CA ARG A 2 7.34 23.20 21.52
C ARG A 2 8.81 22.97 21.09
N ASN A 3 9.42 21.85 21.50
CA ASN A 3 10.87 21.58 21.31
C ASN A 3 11.15 20.22 20.63
N LEU A 4 10.20 19.68 19.85
CA LEU A 4 10.37 18.42 19.12
C LEU A 4 9.81 18.60 17.71
N THR A 5 10.58 18.22 16.70
CA THR A 5 10.13 18.21 15.31
C THR A 5 9.21 17.03 15.04
N VAL A 6 8.39 17.12 13.99
CA VAL A 6 7.52 16.02 13.57
C VAL A 6 8.33 14.78 13.16
N GLY A 7 9.51 14.99 12.55
CA GLY A 7 10.41 13.92 12.15
C GLY A 7 10.92 13.11 13.34
N GLU A 8 11.47 13.79 14.36
CA GLU A 8 11.94 13.14 15.58
C GLU A 8 10.81 12.37 16.31
N HIS A 9 9.57 12.89 16.25
CA HIS A 9 8.43 12.19 16.84
C HIS A 9 7.98 10.96 16.02
N ALA A 10 8.15 11.01 14.70
CA ALA A 10 7.82 9.92 13.80
C ALA A 10 8.86 8.79 13.89
N ASP A 11 10.15 9.13 13.93
CA ASP A 11 11.27 8.18 14.00
C ASP A 11 11.27 7.36 15.29
N ALA A 12 10.76 7.95 16.38
CA ALA A 12 10.61 7.25 17.65
C ALA A 12 9.49 6.19 17.66
N LYS A 13 8.67 6.10 16.59
CA LYS A 13 7.53 5.18 16.50
C LYS A 13 7.85 3.99 15.59
N PRO A 14 7.18 2.84 15.82
CA PRO A 14 7.26 1.70 14.91
C PRO A 14 6.86 2.07 13.48
N GLN A 15 7.42 1.35 12.51
CA GLN A 15 7.18 1.56 11.09
C GLN A 15 5.67 1.57 10.76
N VAL A 16 5.27 2.55 9.95
CA VAL A 16 3.88 2.71 9.52
C VAL A 16 3.52 1.62 8.51
N VAL A 17 2.38 0.97 8.72
CA VAL A 17 1.84 -0.02 7.77
C VAL A 17 1.02 0.71 6.71
N THR A 18 1.48 0.63 5.46
CA THR A 18 0.83 1.20 4.28
C THR A 18 0.00 0.15 3.53
N LEU A 19 -1.03 0.60 2.82
CA LEU A 19 -1.84 -0.20 1.90
C LEU A 19 -1.69 0.37 0.49
N GLY A 20 -1.77 -0.49 -0.52
CA GLY A 20 -1.87 -0.04 -1.91
C GLY A 20 -3.28 0.44 -2.26
N GLU A 21 -3.43 1.18 -3.36
CA GLU A 21 -4.75 1.49 -3.93
C GLU A 21 -5.56 0.22 -4.25
N VAL A 22 -4.87 -0.79 -4.76
CA VAL A 22 -5.40 -2.13 -5.02
C VAL A 22 -4.67 -3.11 -4.12
N GLU A 23 -5.39 -3.68 -3.16
CA GLU A 23 -4.80 -4.52 -2.13
C GLU A 23 -5.36 -5.94 -2.13
N LYS A 24 -4.49 -6.94 -1.90
CA LYS A 24 -4.93 -8.33 -1.77
C LYS A 24 -5.75 -8.49 -0.49
N GLY A 25 -6.95 -9.07 -0.61
CA GLY A 25 -7.84 -9.28 0.54
C GLY A 25 -7.20 -10.07 1.68
N ALA A 26 -6.33 -11.04 1.37
CA ALA A 26 -5.56 -11.78 2.37
C ALA A 26 -4.62 -10.86 3.17
N ARG A 27 -3.82 -10.02 2.49
CA ARG A 27 -2.93 -9.04 3.15
C ARG A 27 -3.72 -8.09 4.04
N LEU A 28 -4.90 -7.64 3.59
CA LEU A 28 -5.74 -6.77 4.40
C LEU A 28 -6.18 -7.45 5.71
N VAL A 29 -6.58 -8.72 5.64
CA VAL A 29 -6.95 -9.49 6.84
C VAL A 29 -5.75 -9.67 7.77
N ASP A 30 -4.57 -9.99 7.22
CA ASP A 30 -3.35 -10.14 8.00
C ASP A 30 -2.95 -8.83 8.71
N VAL A 31 -2.99 -7.71 8.00
CA VAL A 31 -2.73 -6.37 8.57
C VAL A 31 -3.72 -6.06 9.69
N LEU A 32 -5.02 -6.31 9.48
CA LEU A 32 -6.04 -6.03 10.50
C LEU A 32 -5.90 -6.91 11.74
N ARG A 33 -5.43 -8.16 11.59
CA ARG A 33 -5.20 -9.10 12.70
C ARG A 33 -3.94 -8.79 13.49
N ASN A 34 -2.86 -8.39 12.80
CA ASN A 34 -1.54 -8.26 13.39
C ASN A 34 -1.19 -6.84 13.84
N THR A 35 -2.05 -5.85 13.56
CA THR A 35 -1.83 -4.46 13.95
C THR A 35 -2.99 -3.92 14.78
N THR A 36 -2.72 -2.92 15.62
CA THR A 36 -3.72 -2.17 16.39
C THR A 36 -3.99 -0.77 15.81
N HIS A 37 -3.37 -0.42 14.68
CA HIS A 37 -3.53 0.88 14.03
C HIS A 37 -4.97 1.12 13.55
N ASN A 38 -5.47 2.36 13.70
CA ASN A 38 -6.82 2.73 13.28
C ASN A 38 -6.87 3.41 11.90
N GLY A 39 -5.74 3.89 11.39
CA GLY A 39 -5.60 4.49 10.08
C GLY A 39 -4.42 3.87 9.34
N PHE A 40 -4.60 3.68 8.04
CA PHE A 40 -3.60 3.13 7.14
C PHE A 40 -3.44 4.09 5.96
N PRO A 41 -2.25 4.67 5.75
CA PRO A 41 -1.99 5.45 4.54
C PRO A 41 -2.09 4.57 3.29
N VAL A 42 -2.76 5.10 2.27
CA VAL A 42 -2.86 4.51 0.95
C VAL A 42 -1.79 5.15 0.08
N VAL A 43 -0.83 4.34 -0.36
CA VAL A 43 0.29 4.79 -1.19
C VAL A 43 0.26 4.09 -2.54
N ASP A 44 0.66 4.80 -3.59
CA ASP A 44 0.96 4.19 -4.88
C ASP A 44 2.46 4.11 -5.08
N GLU A 45 2.92 2.97 -5.60
CA GLU A 45 4.29 2.83 -6.09
C GLU A 45 4.31 3.51 -7.46
N GLY A 46 4.56 4.83 -7.45
CA GLY A 46 4.71 5.59 -8.68
C GLY A 46 5.75 4.93 -9.60
N LEU A 47 5.43 4.91 -10.90
CA LEU A 47 6.32 4.37 -11.92
C LEU A 47 7.72 5.00 -11.82
N GLU A 48 8.73 4.17 -12.15
CA GLU A 48 10.14 4.55 -12.24
C GLU A 48 10.29 5.98 -12.79
N PRO A 49 10.98 6.87 -12.06
CA PRO A 49 11.26 8.20 -12.57
C PRO A 49 12.03 8.10 -13.88
N PRO A 50 11.86 9.07 -14.81
CA PRO A 50 12.75 9.17 -15.97
C PRO A 50 14.21 9.12 -15.49
N VAL A 51 15.02 8.30 -16.18
CA VAL A 51 16.41 7.97 -15.86
C VAL A 51 17.16 9.19 -15.31
N GLY A 52 17.55 9.15 -14.03
CA GLY A 52 18.31 10.22 -13.36
C GLY A 52 17.68 10.82 -12.10
N LEU A 53 16.43 10.48 -11.76
CA LEU A 53 15.80 10.85 -10.48
C LEU A 53 15.76 9.63 -9.54
N VAL A 54 16.46 9.71 -8.41
CA VAL A 54 16.65 8.61 -7.43
C VAL A 54 15.40 8.39 -6.55
N ILE A 55 14.30 9.09 -6.80
CA ILE A 55 13.11 9.04 -5.94
C ILE A 55 11.94 8.54 -6.79
N GLY A 56 11.76 7.21 -6.84
CA GLY A 56 10.46 6.64 -7.17
C GLY A 56 9.45 7.27 -6.22
N ALA A 57 8.56 8.11 -6.76
CA ALA A 57 7.67 8.92 -5.93
C ALA A 57 6.59 8.00 -5.35
N THR A 58 6.75 7.58 -4.10
CA THR A 58 5.66 6.96 -3.35
C THR A 58 4.62 8.03 -3.07
N GLU A 59 3.56 8.07 -3.86
CA GLU A 59 2.53 9.10 -3.75
C GLU A 59 1.48 8.69 -2.71
N LEU A 60 1.29 9.54 -1.69
CA LEU A 60 0.26 9.35 -0.69
C LEU A 60 -1.10 9.79 -1.24
N HIS A 61 -1.97 8.84 -1.53
CA HIS A 61 -3.31 9.09 -2.05
C HIS A 61 -4.31 9.47 -0.95
N GLY A 62 -4.07 9.02 0.28
CA GLY A 62 -4.91 9.35 1.42
C GLY A 62 -4.76 8.38 2.58
N ILE A 63 -5.76 8.34 3.46
CA ILE A 63 -5.78 7.46 4.63
C ILE A 63 -7.12 6.72 4.68
N VAL A 64 -7.07 5.41 4.89
CA VAL A 64 -8.26 4.58 5.13
C VAL A 64 -8.32 4.12 6.58
N LEU A 65 -9.52 4.13 7.15
CA LEU A 65 -9.73 3.73 8.54
C LEU A 65 -10.01 2.24 8.67
N ARG A 66 -9.58 1.64 9.79
CA ARG A 66 -9.87 0.25 10.18
C ARG A 66 -11.36 -0.07 10.08
N ALA A 67 -12.22 0.81 10.59
CA ALA A 67 -13.67 0.63 10.58
C ALA A 67 -14.23 0.50 9.15
N HIS A 68 -13.68 1.27 8.20
CA HIS A 68 -14.07 1.21 6.80
C HIS A 68 -13.62 -0.11 6.15
N LEU A 69 -12.39 -0.55 6.42
CA LEU A 69 -11.86 -1.82 5.92
C LEU A 69 -12.68 -3.02 6.43
N VAL A 70 -13.02 -3.04 7.72
CA VAL A 70 -13.88 -4.07 8.30
C VAL A 70 -15.28 -4.07 7.66
N LYS A 71 -15.84 -2.89 7.36
CA LYS A 71 -17.14 -2.77 6.68
C LYS A 71 -17.08 -3.33 5.25
N VAL A 72 -16.03 -3.03 4.49
CA VAL A 72 -15.79 -3.55 3.13
C VAL A 72 -15.65 -5.07 3.14
N LEU A 73 -14.85 -5.61 4.06
CA LEU A 73 -14.65 -7.06 4.22
C LEU A 73 -15.95 -7.79 4.58
N LYS A 74 -16.74 -7.23 5.51
CA LYS A 74 -18.05 -7.80 5.89
C LYS A 74 -19.02 -7.82 4.71
N LYS A 75 -18.99 -6.79 3.86
CA LYS A 75 -19.85 -6.70 2.67
C LYS A 75 -19.30 -7.48 1.47
N LYS A 76 -18.09 -8.04 1.56
CA LYS A 76 -17.38 -8.73 0.47
C LYS A 76 -17.30 -7.89 -0.82
N TRP A 77 -17.05 -6.58 -0.67
CA TRP A 77 -16.87 -5.68 -1.81
C TRP A 77 -15.48 -5.84 -2.40
N PHE A 78 -15.32 -6.88 -3.22
CA PHE A 78 -14.08 -7.16 -3.94
C PHE A 78 -14.24 -6.89 -5.43
N LEU A 79 -13.15 -6.49 -6.08
CA LEU A 79 -13.12 -6.43 -7.53
C LEU A 79 -13.30 -7.85 -8.10
N PRO A 80 -14.16 -8.04 -9.11
CA PRO A 80 -14.42 -9.35 -9.70
C PRO A 80 -13.21 -9.90 -10.48
N GLU A 81 -12.30 -9.02 -10.90
CA GLU A 81 -11.14 -9.36 -11.70
C GLU A 81 -9.84 -9.00 -10.97
N ARG A 82 -8.86 -9.90 -11.05
CA ARG A 82 -7.49 -9.61 -10.63
C ARG A 82 -6.95 -8.56 -11.61
N ARG A 83 -6.72 -7.31 -11.16
CA ARG A 83 -5.88 -6.39 -11.93
C ARG A 83 -4.54 -7.11 -12.12
N ARG A 84 -4.16 -7.36 -13.37
CA ARG A 84 -2.77 -7.64 -13.69
C ARG A 84 -2.01 -6.36 -13.39
N THR A 85 -1.25 -6.34 -12.31
CA THR A 85 -0.14 -5.40 -12.21
C THR A 85 0.81 -5.72 -13.37
N GLU A 86 1.34 -4.71 -14.07
CA GLU A 86 2.19 -4.88 -15.26
C GLU A 86 3.32 -5.91 -15.07
N TRP A 87 3.77 -6.13 -13.83
CA TRP A 87 4.75 -7.16 -13.48
C TRP A 87 4.36 -8.59 -13.88
N GLU A 88 3.06 -8.95 -13.89
CA GLU A 88 2.59 -10.27 -14.35
C GLU A 88 2.62 -10.41 -15.89
N VAL A 89 2.70 -9.29 -16.61
CA VAL A 89 2.80 -9.29 -18.07
C VAL A 89 4.23 -9.61 -18.49
N THR A 90 5.23 -9.09 -17.76
CA THR A 90 6.65 -9.32 -18.06
C THR A 90 7.08 -10.78 -17.84
N GLU A 91 6.48 -11.49 -16.87
CA GLU A 91 6.73 -12.93 -16.67
C GLU A 91 6.23 -13.79 -17.85
N LYS A 92 5.17 -13.38 -18.55
CA LYS A 92 4.66 -14.13 -19.70
C LYS A 92 5.48 -13.93 -20.97
N PHE A 93 6.14 -12.78 -21.12
CA PHE A 93 6.98 -12.52 -22.30
C PHE A 93 8.33 -13.23 -22.25
N THR A 94 8.85 -13.57 -21.06
CA THR A 94 10.10 -14.35 -20.93
C THR A 94 9.91 -15.84 -21.21
N GLN A 95 8.69 -16.38 -21.08
CA GLN A 95 8.38 -17.79 -21.36
C GLN A 95 8.14 -18.10 -22.85
N LEU A 96 8.06 -17.09 -23.72
CA LEU A 96 7.83 -17.26 -25.17
C LEU A 96 9.12 -17.23 -26.01
N ASN A 97 10.29 -17.10 -25.37
CA ASN A 97 11.59 -17.00 -26.05
C ASN A 97 12.51 -18.21 -25.80
N HIS A 98 11.97 -19.42 -25.62
CA HIS A 98 12.78 -20.63 -25.50
C HIS A 98 12.25 -21.80 -26.31
#